data_AF-F4LM59-F1
#
_entry.id   AF-F4LM59-F1
#
_cell.length_a   1.000
_cell.length_b   1.000
_cell.length_c   1.000
_cell.angle_alpha   90.00
_cell.angle_beta   90.00
_cell.angle_gamma   90.00
#
_symmetry.space_group_name_H-M   'P 1'
#
loop_
_entity.id
_entity.type
_entity.pdbx_description
1 polymer ?
#
loop_
_entity_poly.entity_id
_entity_poly.type
_entity_poly.pdbx_seq_one_letter_code
_entity_poly.pdbx_strand_id
1 'polypeptide(L)'
;MLQFYFLSVLLNMVTGLLLVFTADSTEQQDTPPLQDGTARTLTTFLDGKNFRLVLGVLTVLVGLMKLLSVVQNDVPVVGDLIPAAAGLLGGFCILLEYYMATATVEIVPAKFVETVFIKGRKFIGIFCIAAGLVHFIFPKVLFL
;
A
#
# COMPACT_ATOMS: atom_id res chain seq x y z
N MET A 1 -10.69 -5.01 17.44
CA MET A 1 -11.33 -3.68 17.64
C MET A 1 -11.72 -3.09 16.29
N LEU A 2 -12.98 -2.67 16.11
CA LEU A 2 -13.52 -2.25 14.79
C LEU A 2 -12.77 -1.05 14.17
N GLN A 3 -12.23 -0.15 14.99
CA GLN A 3 -11.50 1.05 14.54
C GLN A 3 -10.20 0.71 13.80
N PHE A 4 -9.36 -0.15 14.38
CA PHE A 4 -8.11 -0.61 13.75
C PHE A 4 -8.38 -1.46 12.51
N TYR A 5 -9.48 -2.21 12.51
CA TYR A 5 -9.93 -2.98 11.36
C TYR A 5 -10.21 -2.06 10.15
N PHE A 6 -11.06 -1.06 10.34
CA PHE A 6 -11.42 -0.12 9.28
C PHE A 6 -10.21 0.71 8.82
N LEU A 7 -9.37 1.16 9.77
CA LEU A 7 -8.16 1.90 9.44
C LEU A 7 -7.20 1.10 8.57
N SER A 8 -7.02 -0.19 8.84
CA SER A 8 -6.21 -1.08 8.00
C SER A 8 -6.77 -1.23 6.58
N VAL A 9 -8.08 -1.40 6.46
CA VAL A 9 -8.77 -1.49 5.16
C VAL A 9 -8.57 -0.20 4.37
N LEU A 10 -8.79 0.95 5.00
CA LEU A 10 -8.61 2.26 4.39
C LEU A 10 -7.16 2.49 3.94
N LEU A 11 -6.19 2.20 4.81
CA LEU A 11 -4.77 2.40 4.50
C LEU A 11 -4.28 1.47 3.39
N ASN A 12 -4.78 0.23 3.32
CA ASN A 12 -4.52 -0.67 2.18
C ASN A 12 -5.08 -0.11 0.87
N MET A 13 -6.32 0.40 0.89
CA MET A 13 -6.91 1.03 -0.29
C MET A 13 -6.11 2.24 -0.77
N VAL A 14 -5.76 3.15 0.14
CA VAL A 14 -5.00 4.37 -0.19
C VAL A 14 -3.58 4.02 -0.66
N THR A 15 -2.90 3.10 0.02
CA THR A 15 -1.56 2.62 -0.35
C THR A 15 -1.58 1.94 -1.72
N GLY A 16 -2.55 1.07 -1.97
CA GLY A 16 -2.69 0.40 -3.24
C GLY A 16 -3.01 1.37 -4.38
N LEU A 17 -3.86 2.36 -4.12
CA LEU A 17 -4.18 3.42 -5.06
C LEU A 17 -2.92 4.25 -5.41
N LEU A 18 -2.13 4.65 -4.42
CA LEU A 18 -0.85 5.33 -4.65
C LEU A 18 0.10 4.48 -5.49
N LEU A 19 0.31 3.21 -5.13
CA LEU A 19 1.22 2.33 -5.87
C LEU A 19 0.79 2.08 -7.32
N VAL A 20 -0.51 2.03 -7.61
CA VAL A 20 -1.03 1.84 -8.97
C VAL A 20 -0.94 3.13 -9.79
N PHE A 21 -1.37 4.27 -9.26
CA PHE A 21 -1.42 5.52 -10.02
C PHE A 21 -0.08 6.24 -10.12
N THR A 22 0.83 6.04 -9.17
CA THR A 22 2.19 6.60 -9.23
C THR A 22 3.16 5.68 -9.98
N ALA A 23 2.75 4.46 -10.36
CA ALA A 23 3.55 3.57 -11.21
C ALA A 23 3.71 4.11 -12.64
N ASP A 24 2.63 4.61 -13.21
CA ASP A 24 2.63 5.04 -14.61
C ASP A 24 3.46 6.33 -14.82
N SER A 25 3.67 7.14 -13.77
CA SER A 25 4.56 8.31 -13.82
C SER A 25 6.03 7.99 -14.12
N THR A 26 6.46 6.73 -13.96
CA THR A 26 7.84 6.30 -14.25
C THR A 26 7.98 5.67 -15.64
N GLU A 27 6.89 5.19 -16.26
CA GLU A 27 6.93 4.49 -17.56
C GLU A 27 6.31 5.27 -18.74
N GLN A 28 5.49 6.30 -18.51
CA GLN A 28 4.81 7.02 -19.59
C GLN A 28 5.22 8.49 -19.67
N GLN A 29 6.24 8.74 -20.50
CA GLN A 29 6.49 10.05 -21.09
C GLN A 29 5.58 10.33 -22.31
N ASP A 30 4.74 9.37 -22.76
CA ASP A 30 4.09 9.43 -24.09
C ASP A 30 2.57 9.12 -24.16
N THR A 31 1.79 9.23 -23.09
CA THR A 31 0.31 9.17 -23.21
C THR A 31 -0.37 10.48 -22.83
N PRO A 32 -1.35 10.94 -23.64
CA PRO A 32 -2.02 12.21 -23.44
C PRO A 32 -2.74 12.21 -22.09
N PRO A 33 -2.72 13.35 -21.37
CA PRO A 33 -3.28 13.42 -20.02
C PRO A 33 -4.78 13.17 -20.11
N LEU A 34 -5.25 12.08 -19.49
CA LEU A 34 -6.67 11.91 -19.24
C LEU A 34 -7.15 13.11 -18.42
N GLN A 35 -8.04 13.87 -19.05
CA GLN A 35 -8.66 15.08 -18.58
C GLN A 35 -9.49 14.79 -17.34
N ASP A 36 -8.93 14.98 -16.16
CA ASP A 36 -9.70 15.29 -14.96
C ASP A 36 -8.81 16.11 -14.02
N GLY A 37 -9.10 17.40 -13.89
CA GLY A 37 -8.35 18.31 -13.01
C GLY A 37 -8.25 17.78 -11.58
N THR A 38 -9.28 17.08 -11.11
CA THR A 38 -9.34 16.42 -9.80
C THR A 38 -8.32 15.29 -9.66
N ALA A 39 -8.17 14.43 -10.67
CA ALA A 39 -7.20 13.34 -10.63
C ALA A 39 -5.76 13.89 -10.58
N ARG A 40 -5.47 14.95 -11.35
CA ARG A 40 -4.16 15.63 -11.35
C ARG A 40 -3.84 16.32 -10.02
N THR A 41 -4.83 16.92 -9.39
CA THR A 41 -4.68 17.52 -8.06
C THR A 41 -4.40 16.44 -7.00
N LEU A 42 -5.15 15.33 -7.03
CA LEU A 42 -4.92 14.21 -6.14
C LEU A 42 -3.55 13.57 -6.35
N THR A 43 -3.10 13.33 -7.59
CA THR A 43 -1.76 12.78 -7.85
C THR A 43 -0.67 13.71 -7.35
N THR A 44 -0.82 15.03 -7.51
CA THR A 44 0.15 16.02 -7.02
C THR A 44 0.25 16.01 -5.49
N PHE A 45 -0.88 15.87 -4.78
CA PHE A 45 -0.88 15.75 -3.32
C PHE A 45 -0.32 14.41 -2.84
N LEU A 46 -0.65 13.31 -3.52
CA LEU A 46 -0.19 11.96 -3.20
C LEU A 46 1.31 11.77 -3.50
N ASP A 47 1.86 12.52 -4.45
CA ASP A 47 3.30 12.54 -4.78
C ASP A 47 4.14 13.39 -3.81
N GLY A 48 3.49 14.04 -2.85
CA GLY A 48 4.17 14.78 -1.80
C GLY A 48 5.10 13.86 -0.99
N LYS A 49 6.41 14.17 -0.98
CA LYS A 49 7.44 13.41 -0.25
C LYS A 49 7.07 13.11 1.21
N ASN A 50 6.52 14.10 1.93
CA ASN A 50 6.08 13.93 3.32
C ASN A 50 4.82 13.05 3.43
N PHE A 51 3.86 13.21 2.51
CA PHE A 51 2.66 12.39 2.49
C PHE A 51 3.00 10.92 2.30
N ARG A 52 3.88 10.63 1.34
CA ARG A 52 4.35 9.27 1.04
C ARG A 52 5.03 8.61 2.25
N LEU A 53 5.88 9.36 2.95
CA LEU A 53 6.54 8.89 4.17
C LEU A 53 5.53 8.58 5.28
N VAL A 54 4.64 9.52 5.57
CA VAL A 54 3.63 9.36 6.63
C VAL A 54 2.70 8.19 6.30
N LEU A 55 2.22 8.09 5.06
CA LEU A 55 1.37 6.99 4.61
C LEU A 55 2.11 5.64 4.74
N GLY A 56 3.37 5.56 4.31
CA GLY A 56 4.17 4.35 4.42
C GLY A 56 4.33 3.90 5.88
N VAL A 57 4.74 4.81 6.78
CA VAL A 57 4.91 4.52 8.21
C VAL A 57 3.59 4.09 8.85
N LEU A 58 2.50 4.82 8.60
CA LEU A 58 1.18 4.49 9.15
C LEU A 58 0.68 3.14 8.65
N THR A 59 0.87 2.82 7.38
CA THR A 59 0.40 1.56 6.80
C THR A 59 1.15 0.36 7.36
N VAL A 60 2.48 0.47 7.51
CA VAL A 60 3.29 -0.57 8.18
C VAL A 60 2.88 -0.73 9.64
N LEU A 61 2.74 0.37 10.38
CA LEU A 61 2.38 0.34 11.79
C LEU A 61 0.99 -0.29 11.99
N VAL A 62 0.01 0.09 11.18
CA VAL A 62 -1.35 -0.46 11.26
C VAL A 62 -1.38 -1.93 10.81
N GLY A 63 -0.59 -2.31 9.79
CA GLY A 63 -0.42 -3.71 9.41
C GLY A 63 0.17 -4.56 10.55
N LEU A 64 1.19 -4.04 11.23
CA LEU A 64 1.80 -4.69 12.39
C LEU A 64 0.83 -4.78 13.57
N MET A 65 0.12 -3.70 13.88
CA MET A 65 -0.91 -3.68 14.93
C MET A 65 -2.04 -4.66 14.63
N LYS A 66 -2.41 -4.83 13.35
CA LYS A 66 -3.42 -5.81 12.94
C LYS A 66 -2.95 -7.26 13.12
N LEU A 67 -1.65 -7.51 12.91
CA LEU A 67 -1.04 -8.81 13.22
C LEU A 67 -1.04 -9.11 14.73
N LEU A 68 -0.83 -8.08 15.57
CA LEU A 68 -0.77 -8.22 17.03
C LEU A 68 -2.15 -8.19 17.71
N SER A 69 -3.17 -7.60 17.08
CA SER A 69 -4.53 -7.47 17.62
C SER A 69 -5.34 -8.77 17.42
N VAL A 70 -4.89 -9.85 18.06
CA VAL A 70 -5.68 -11.10 18.16
C VAL A 70 -6.79 -10.87 19.20
N VAL A 71 -8.01 -10.60 18.72
CA VAL A 71 -9.19 -10.54 19.60
C VAL A 71 -9.53 -11.95 20.10
N GLN A 72 -9.79 -12.08 21.40
CA GLN A 72 -10.03 -13.35 22.09
C GLN A 72 -11.21 -14.17 21.54
N ASN A 73 -11.02 -15.50 21.57
CA ASN A 73 -11.96 -16.62 21.34
C ASN A 73 -12.39 -16.96 19.89
N ASP A 74 -11.59 -17.88 19.33
CA ASP A 74 -11.78 -18.76 18.16
C ASP A 74 -11.55 -18.21 16.74
N VAL A 75 -10.40 -18.66 16.21
CA VAL A 75 -9.77 -18.45 14.88
C VAL A 75 -9.92 -17.05 14.23
N PRO A 76 -9.48 -15.95 14.88
CA PRO A 76 -9.41 -14.61 14.27
C PRO A 76 -8.07 -14.30 13.55
N VAL A 77 -7.06 -15.16 13.68
CA VAL A 77 -5.68 -14.88 13.20
C VAL A 77 -5.55 -14.96 11.67
N VAL A 78 -6.35 -15.81 11.01
CA VAL A 78 -6.21 -16.05 9.56
C VAL A 78 -6.94 -14.99 8.74
N GLY A 79 -8.13 -14.57 9.20
CA GLY A 79 -8.95 -13.59 8.48
C GLY A 79 -8.24 -12.24 8.31
N ASP A 80 -7.53 -11.77 9.33
CA ASP A 80 -6.86 -10.46 9.29
C ASP A 80 -5.42 -10.51 8.74
N LEU A 81 -4.91 -11.70 8.40
CA LEU A 81 -3.55 -11.89 7.88
C LEU A 81 -3.39 -11.27 6.49
N ILE A 82 -4.37 -11.43 5.60
CA ILE A 82 -4.34 -10.88 4.24
C ILE A 82 -4.19 -9.34 4.26
N PRO A 83 -5.07 -8.58 4.96
CA PRO A 83 -4.94 -7.14 5.02
C PRO A 83 -3.72 -6.68 5.82
N ALA A 84 -3.27 -7.45 6.83
CA ALA A 84 -2.01 -7.15 7.52
C ALA A 84 -0.79 -7.31 6.59
N ALA A 85 -0.72 -8.41 5.84
CA ALA A 85 0.34 -8.69 4.87
C ALA A 85 0.34 -7.67 3.74
N ALA A 86 -0.84 -7.33 3.20
CA ALA A 86 -0.99 -6.27 2.21
C ALA A 86 -0.47 -4.92 2.74
N GLY A 87 -0.80 -4.56 3.99
CA GLY A 87 -0.36 -3.30 4.58
C GLY A 87 1.15 -3.26 4.81
N LEU A 88 1.73 -4.36 5.27
CA LEU A 88 3.18 -4.49 5.46
C LEU A 88 3.93 -4.42 4.12
N LEU A 89 3.50 -5.17 3.11
CA LEU A 89 4.14 -5.20 1.79
C LEU A 89 4.00 -3.86 1.06
N GLY A 90 2.78 -3.30 1.02
CA GLY A 90 2.52 -2.02 0.37
C GLY A 90 3.20 -0.85 1.08
N GLY A 91 3.14 -0.81 2.42
CA GLY A 91 3.83 0.19 3.21
C GLY A 91 5.35 0.12 3.07
N PHE A 92 5.92 -1.08 3.07
CA PHE A 92 7.35 -1.28 2.82
C PHE A 92 7.76 -0.83 1.41
N CYS A 93 6.96 -1.16 0.39
CA CYS A 93 7.16 -0.71 -0.98
C CYS A 93 7.24 0.82 -1.07
N ILE A 94 6.28 1.51 -0.44
CA ILE A 94 6.24 2.98 -0.40
C ILE A 94 7.48 3.57 0.30
N LEU A 95 7.88 3.01 1.44
CA LEU A 95 9.03 3.48 2.20
C LEU A 95 10.35 3.24 1.45
N LEU A 96 10.45 2.12 0.74
CA LEU A 96 11.61 1.82 -0.09
C LEU A 96 11.75 2.82 -1.23
N GLU A 97 10.65 3.13 -1.93
CA GLU A 97 10.64 4.16 -2.97
C GLU A 97 10.99 5.54 -2.41
N TYR A 98 10.48 5.91 -1.23
CA TYR A 98 10.84 7.15 -0.55
C TYR A 98 12.35 7.22 -0.24
N TYR A 99 12.91 6.12 0.26
CA TYR A 99 14.31 6.04 0.62
C TYR A 99 15.21 6.17 -0.62
N MET A 100 14.89 5.45 -1.69
CA MET A 100 15.63 5.54 -2.96
C MET A 100 15.54 6.93 -3.60
N ALA A 101 14.37 7.59 -3.54
CA ALA A 101 14.20 8.95 -4.06
C ALA A 101 14.90 10.03 -3.20
N THR A 102 15.23 9.73 -1.95
CA THR A 102 15.88 10.67 -1.03
C THR A 102 17.39 10.46 -0.91
N ALA A 103 17.86 9.24 -1.18
CA ALA A 103 19.26 8.89 -1.06
C ALA A 103 20.11 9.71 -2.05
N THR A 104 21.18 10.31 -1.52
CA THR A 104 22.17 11.06 -2.31
C THR A 104 23.23 10.15 -2.93
N VAL A 105 23.31 8.90 -2.47
CA VAL A 105 24.24 7.88 -2.96
C VAL A 105 23.43 6.91 -3.83
N GLU A 106 23.99 6.47 -4.96
CA GLU A 106 23.37 5.43 -5.79
C GLU A 106 23.21 4.14 -4.99
N ILE A 107 21.95 3.82 -4.66
CA ILE A 107 21.61 2.57 -3.99
C ILE A 107 21.34 1.54 -5.09
N VAL A 108 22.16 0.50 -5.15
CA VAL A 108 21.89 -0.69 -5.97
C VAL A 108 21.17 -1.71 -5.10
N PRO A 109 19.83 -1.79 -5.15
CA PRO A 109 19.09 -2.80 -4.39
C PRO A 109 19.47 -4.21 -4.85
N ALA A 110 19.34 -5.19 -3.95
CA ALA A 110 19.45 -6.59 -4.34
C ALA A 110 18.43 -6.91 -5.45
N LYS A 111 18.80 -7.74 -6.44
CA LYS A 111 17.95 -8.08 -7.60
C LYS A 111 16.53 -8.51 -7.22
N PHE A 112 16.38 -9.21 -6.10
CA PHE A 112 15.07 -9.61 -5.57
C PHE A 112 14.20 -8.42 -5.18
N VAL A 113 14.77 -7.45 -4.47
CA VAL A 113 14.08 -6.25 -4.00
C VAL A 113 13.68 -5.37 -5.17
N GLU A 114 14.56 -5.19 -6.14
CA GLU A 114 14.27 -4.46 -7.38
C GLU A 114 13.12 -5.10 -8.16
N THR A 115 13.16 -6.42 -8.33
CA THR A 115 12.13 -7.11 -9.13
C THR A 115 10.77 -7.11 -8.45
N VAL A 116 10.72 -7.37 -7.14
CA VAL A 116 9.45 -7.49 -6.41
C VAL A 116 8.87 -6.13 -6.05
N PHE A 117 9.67 -5.21 -5.50
CA PHE A 117 9.16 -3.95 -4.96
C PHE A 117 9.24 -2.79 -5.94
N ILE A 118 10.12 -2.81 -6.95
CA ILE A 118 10.21 -1.73 -7.94
C ILE A 118 9.42 -2.12 -9.20
N LYS A 119 9.77 -3.24 -9.83
CA LYS A 119 9.06 -3.72 -11.04
C LYS A 119 7.68 -4.30 -10.71
N GLY A 120 7.57 -4.99 -9.57
CA GLY A 120 6.32 -5.58 -9.10
C GLY A 120 5.38 -4.62 -8.36
N ARG A 121 5.72 -3.32 -8.24
CA ARG A 121 4.95 -2.35 -7.42
C ARG A 121 3.47 -2.27 -7.79
N LYS A 122 3.14 -2.36 -9.08
CA LYS A 122 1.75 -2.29 -9.57
C LYS A 122 0.95 -3.51 -9.12
N PHE A 123 1.57 -4.69 -9.10
CA PHE A 123 0.96 -5.91 -8.58
C PHE A 123 0.76 -5.85 -7.06
N ILE A 124 1.73 -5.31 -6.32
CA ILE A 124 1.58 -5.07 -4.87
C ILE A 124 0.43 -4.08 -4.62
N GLY A 125 0.33 -3.01 -5.42
CA GLY A 125 -0.75 -2.04 -5.30
C GLY A 125 -2.13 -2.63 -5.57
N ILE A 126 -2.26 -3.41 -6.65
CA ILE A 126 -3.50 -4.17 -6.95
C ILE A 126 -3.85 -5.13 -5.82
N PHE A 127 -2.85 -5.83 -5.27
CA PHE A 127 -3.04 -6.72 -4.13
C PHE A 127 -3.55 -5.98 -2.90
N CYS A 128 -3.01 -4.79 -2.57
CA CYS A 128 -3.50 -3.96 -1.48
C CYS A 128 -4.94 -3.49 -1.70
N ILE A 129 -5.31 -3.09 -2.92
CA ILE A 129 -6.69 -2.72 -3.26
C ILE A 129 -7.62 -3.92 -3.11
N ALA A 130 -7.24 -5.07 -3.65
CA ALA A 130 -8.04 -6.30 -3.58
C ALA A 130 -8.24 -6.75 -2.13
N ALA A 131 -7.16 -6.78 -1.33
CA ALA A 131 -7.22 -7.10 0.10
C ALA A 131 -8.11 -6.10 0.86
N GLY A 132 -7.99 -4.80 0.57
CA GLY A 132 -8.85 -3.77 1.14
C GLY A 132 -10.32 -3.95 0.79
N LEU A 133 -10.65 -4.16 -0.49
CA LEU A 133 -12.01 -4.32 -0.98
C LEU A 133 -12.69 -5.58 -0.44
N VAL A 134 -11.99 -6.72 -0.48
CA VAL A 134 -12.53 -8.00 0.01
C VAL A 134 -12.85 -7.89 1.49
N HIS A 135 -11.94 -7.35 2.30
CA HIS A 135 -12.16 -7.16 3.73
C HIS A 135 -13.17 -6.05 4.05
N PHE A 136 -13.32 -5.06 3.18
CA PHE A 136 -14.38 -4.06 3.34
C PHE A 136 -15.78 -4.65 3.14
N ILE A 137 -15.96 -5.44 2.07
CA ILE A 137 -17.27 -6.01 1.69
C ILE A 137 -17.63 -7.20 2.60
N PHE A 138 -16.64 -8.04 2.92
CA PHE A 138 -16.83 -9.28 3.66
C PHE A 138 -16.02 -9.33 4.96
N PRO A 139 -16.32 -8.45 5.94
CA PRO A 139 -15.51 -8.33 7.15
C PRO A 139 -15.57 -9.55 8.10
N LYS A 140 -16.45 -10.51 7.83
CA LYS A 140 -16.64 -11.74 8.63
C LYS A 140 -16.31 -13.02 7.86
N VAL A 141 -15.86 -12.94 6.61
CA VAL A 141 -15.56 -14.14 5.82
C VAL A 141 -14.12 -14.53 6.10
N LEU A 142 -14.00 -15.61 6.88
CA LEU A 142 -12.76 -16.14 7.47
C LEU A 142 -11.79 -16.70 6.41
N PHE A 143 -12.35 -17.09 5.26
CA PHE A 143 -11.68 -17.57 4.06
C PHE A 143 -12.57 -17.24 2.87
N LEU A 144 -12.06 -16.46 1.92
CA LEU A 144 -12.02 -17.02 0.58
C LEU A 144 -10.65 -17.67 0.43
#